data_AF-A0A2N1RRW8-F1
#
_entry.id   AF-A0A2N1RRW8-F1
#
_cell.length_a   1.000
_cell.length_b   1.000
_cell.length_c   1.000
_cell.angle_alpha   90.00
_cell.angle_beta   90.00
_cell.angle_gamma   90.00
#
_symmetry.space_group_name_H-M   'P 1'
#
loop_
_entity.id
_entity.type
_entity.pdbx_description
1 polymer ?
#
loop_
_entity_poly.entity_id
_entity_poly.type
_entity_poly.pdbx_seq_one_letter_code
_entity_poly.pdbx_strand_id
1 'polypeptide(L)'
;MKRLNMLNNMLSIINITAAFFYFFSKSQLLWLLVGIQIIIVIYFLINETSYFVHSLFWPIFSASLLILPWPIAFIFPIVVYLPLVLLNNKYKNEIQWLKTGNIDKTTIMIMIPVIILSSTVLILWVFLCKPDLTDIMKMVPAESVIVIIIIGILFSVFNSMWEEIILKGILWNGLELFISNIIVINLFQAVLFGVMHYNGFPRGVVGAVLAGVYGLDNFFHLINLNSAGQNYLYFKTTKSTPEKSIKLRIPKTLKTGSEERSEAGSIKRIDPHIPKAQVREISVDDFLFHIL
;
A
#
# COMPACT_ATOMS: atom_id res chain seq x y z
N MET A 1 -15.03 -17.32 12.72
CA MET A 1 -14.65 -16.23 11.79
C MET A 1 -13.91 -15.08 12.49
N LYS A 2 -14.47 -14.37 13.47
CA LYS A 2 -13.80 -13.22 14.14
C LYS A 2 -12.41 -13.52 14.72
N ARG A 3 -12.24 -14.67 15.40
CA ARG A 3 -10.94 -15.10 15.97
C ARG A 3 -9.88 -15.40 14.90
N LEU A 4 -10.28 -16.04 13.79
CA LEU A 4 -9.37 -16.35 12.69
C LEU A 4 -8.87 -15.07 12.02
N ASN A 5 -9.75 -14.09 11.84
CA ASN A 5 -9.36 -12.77 11.32
C ASN A 5 -8.37 -12.07 12.27
N MET A 6 -8.62 -12.10 13.59
CA MET A 6 -7.70 -11.50 14.56
C MET A 6 -6.30 -12.14 14.51
N LEU A 7 -6.21 -13.46 14.43
CA LEU A 7 -4.93 -14.17 14.31
C LEU A 7 -4.21 -13.77 13.01
N ASN A 8 -4.90 -13.77 11.87
CA ASN A 8 -4.30 -13.40 10.59
C ASN A 8 -3.78 -11.95 10.62
N ASN A 9 -4.54 -11.01 11.19
CA ASN A 9 -4.12 -9.62 11.36
C ASN A 9 -2.84 -9.52 12.19
N MET A 10 -2.79 -10.21 13.34
CA MET A 10 -1.61 -10.22 14.21
C MET A 10 -0.39 -10.79 13.49
N LEU A 11 -0.53 -11.92 12.80
CA LEU A 11 0.56 -12.55 12.06
C LEU A 11 1.08 -11.65 10.93
N SER A 12 0.20 -10.94 10.22
CA SER A 12 0.61 -9.98 9.19
C SER A 12 1.37 -8.79 9.76
N ILE A 13 0.94 -8.23 10.90
CA ILE A 13 1.67 -7.16 11.59
C ILE A 13 3.06 -7.65 12.01
N ILE A 14 3.16 -8.86 12.59
CA ILE A 14 4.43 -9.46 12.98
C ILE A 14 5.34 -9.64 11.76
N ASN A 15 4.80 -10.16 10.65
CA ASN A 15 5.55 -10.40 9.42
C ASN A 15 6.16 -9.10 8.84
N ILE A 16 5.35 -8.04 8.78
CA ILE A 16 5.79 -6.71 8.32
C ILE A 16 6.83 -6.14 9.29
N THR A 17 6.50 -6.01 10.57
CA THR A 17 7.38 -5.37 11.56
C THR A 17 8.73 -6.08 11.71
N ALA A 18 8.76 -7.41 11.58
CA ALA A 18 9.99 -8.19 11.58
C ALA A 18 10.94 -7.78 10.44
N ALA A 19 10.41 -7.43 9.25
CA ALA A 19 11.24 -6.99 8.13
C ALA A 19 11.93 -5.64 8.42
N PHE A 20 11.26 -4.75 9.14
CA PHE A 20 11.78 -3.43 9.47
C PHE A 20 12.72 -3.45 10.68
N PHE A 21 12.65 -4.50 11.51
CA PHE A 21 13.60 -4.68 12.61
C PHE A 21 15.05 -4.82 12.12
N TYR A 22 15.24 -5.23 10.85
CA TYR A 22 16.55 -5.27 10.19
C TYR A 22 17.28 -3.92 10.24
N PHE A 23 16.56 -2.80 10.17
CA PHE A 23 17.18 -1.48 10.15
C PHE A 23 17.76 -1.06 11.51
N PHE A 24 17.50 -1.81 12.59
CA PHE A 24 18.03 -1.53 13.94
C PHE A 24 19.19 -2.43 14.37
N SER A 25 19.36 -3.61 13.77
CA SER A 25 20.32 -4.62 14.24
C SER A 25 21.05 -5.26 13.06
N LYS A 26 22.33 -5.59 13.22
CA LYS A 26 23.10 -6.44 12.29
C LYS A 26 23.38 -7.83 12.87
N SER A 27 22.61 -8.24 13.89
CA SER A 27 22.88 -9.47 14.63
C SER A 27 22.44 -10.74 13.89
N GLN A 28 23.03 -11.89 14.27
CA GLN A 28 22.61 -13.21 13.77
C GLN A 28 21.13 -13.52 14.09
N LEU A 29 20.53 -12.84 15.07
CA LEU A 29 19.11 -12.97 15.41
C LEU A 29 18.17 -12.58 14.24
N LEU A 30 18.66 -11.84 13.25
CA LEU A 30 17.88 -11.49 12.06
C LEU A 30 17.48 -12.71 11.22
N TRP A 31 18.31 -13.77 11.20
CA TRP A 31 17.96 -15.01 10.51
C TRP A 31 16.78 -15.74 11.18
N LEU A 32 16.66 -15.62 12.51
CA LEU A 32 15.50 -16.15 13.23
C LEU A 32 14.22 -15.43 12.80
N LEU A 33 14.28 -14.11 12.58
CA LEU A 33 13.13 -13.33 12.08
C LEU A 33 12.72 -13.79 10.68
N VAL A 34 13.67 -14.01 9.77
CA VAL A 34 13.36 -14.57 8.43
C VAL A 34 12.70 -15.95 8.55
N GLY A 35 13.18 -16.81 9.44
CA GLY A 35 12.56 -18.12 9.72
C GLY A 35 11.11 -17.99 10.20
N ILE A 36 10.84 -17.05 11.11
CA ILE A 36 9.48 -16.74 11.61
C ILE A 36 8.59 -16.26 10.46
N GLN A 37 9.07 -15.34 9.60
CA GLN A 37 8.33 -14.85 8.44
C GLN A 37 7.96 -15.97 7.47
N ILE A 38 8.89 -16.90 7.20
CA ILE A 38 8.63 -18.08 6.35
C ILE A 38 7.52 -18.94 6.96
N ILE A 39 7.55 -19.21 8.26
CA ILE A 39 6.51 -19.98 8.95
C ILE A 39 5.13 -19.30 8.81
N ILE A 40 5.08 -17.97 8.95
CA ILE A 40 3.84 -17.19 8.76
C ILE A 40 3.32 -17.31 7.32
N VAL A 41 4.19 -17.21 6.33
CA VAL A 41 3.81 -17.36 4.91
C VAL A 41 3.30 -18.77 4.61
N ILE A 42 3.94 -19.81 5.16
CA ILE A 42 3.48 -21.20 5.02
C ILE A 42 2.09 -21.37 5.66
N TYR A 43 1.86 -20.79 6.84
CA TYR A 43 0.55 -20.78 7.48
C TYR A 43 -0.51 -20.14 6.57
N PHE A 44 -0.24 -18.98 5.97
CA PHE A 44 -1.19 -18.33 5.07
C PHE A 44 -1.41 -19.09 3.77
N LEU A 45 -0.40 -19.78 3.26
CA LEU A 45 -0.48 -20.65 2.09
C LEU A 45 -1.40 -21.85 2.36
N ILE A 46 -1.18 -22.57 3.46
CA ILE A 46 -1.96 -23.77 3.84
C ILE A 46 -3.43 -23.41 4.06
N ASN A 47 -3.70 -22.25 4.66
CA ASN A 47 -5.06 -21.79 4.93
C ASN A 47 -5.70 -21.03 3.76
N GLU A 48 -5.04 -20.98 2.59
CA GLU A 48 -5.52 -20.31 1.36
C GLU A 48 -6.03 -18.88 1.55
N THR A 49 -5.40 -18.13 2.45
CA THR A 49 -5.86 -16.78 2.80
C THR A 49 -5.42 -15.73 1.78
N SER A 50 -6.17 -14.64 1.65
CA SER A 50 -5.74 -13.47 0.85
C SER A 50 -4.45 -12.83 1.39
N TYR A 51 -4.15 -13.03 2.68
CA TYR A 51 -2.93 -12.56 3.33
C TYR A 51 -1.65 -13.19 2.77
N PHE A 52 -1.73 -14.36 2.12
CA PHE A 52 -0.56 -15.07 1.58
C PHE A 52 0.26 -14.18 0.63
N VAL A 53 -0.39 -13.56 -0.35
CA VAL A 53 0.27 -12.75 -1.38
C VAL A 53 1.03 -11.59 -0.75
N HIS A 54 0.34 -10.81 0.08
CA HIS A 54 0.90 -9.64 0.74
C HIS A 54 1.97 -10.00 1.78
N SER A 55 1.94 -11.23 2.29
CA SER A 55 2.92 -11.74 3.25
C SER A 55 4.18 -12.30 2.61
N LEU A 56 4.10 -12.75 1.35
CA LEU A 56 5.20 -13.41 0.62
C LEU A 56 6.40 -12.48 0.39
N PHE A 57 6.15 -11.18 0.22
CA PHE A 57 7.21 -10.20 -0.07
C PHE A 57 8.22 -10.06 1.09
N TRP A 58 7.73 -10.03 2.34
CA TRP A 58 8.54 -9.68 3.52
C TRP A 58 9.72 -10.61 3.83
N PRO A 59 9.61 -11.95 3.78
CA PRO A 59 10.77 -12.82 3.96
C PRO A 59 11.79 -12.67 2.82
N ILE A 60 11.33 -12.47 1.57
CA ILE A 60 12.23 -12.25 0.43
C ILE A 60 12.97 -10.93 0.63
N PHE A 61 12.27 -9.87 1.01
CA PHE A 61 12.85 -8.56 1.29
C PHE A 61 13.87 -8.63 2.43
N SER A 62 13.52 -9.26 3.55
CA SER A 62 14.41 -9.39 4.72
C SER A 62 15.66 -10.21 4.41
N ALA A 63 15.51 -11.34 3.70
CA ALA A 63 16.66 -12.12 3.22
C ALA A 63 17.53 -11.33 2.22
N SER A 64 16.91 -10.53 1.35
CA SER A 64 17.64 -9.68 0.40
C SER A 64 18.47 -8.63 1.11
N LEU A 65 17.92 -7.98 2.13
CA LEU A 65 18.65 -7.02 2.97
C LEU A 65 19.85 -7.65 3.69
N LEU A 66 19.76 -8.93 4.05
CA LEU A 66 20.82 -9.69 4.73
C LEU A 66 21.97 -10.10 3.80
N ILE A 67 21.66 -10.48 2.57
CA ILE A 67 22.59 -11.18 1.67
C ILE A 67 23.12 -10.25 0.57
N LEU A 68 22.30 -9.33 0.08
CA LEU A 68 22.59 -8.57 -1.13
C LEU A 68 23.06 -7.16 -0.79
N PRO A 69 23.97 -6.59 -1.59
CA PRO A 69 24.37 -5.20 -1.42
C PRO A 69 23.23 -4.25 -1.83
N TRP A 70 23.24 -3.05 -1.27
CA TRP A 70 22.46 -1.94 -1.80
C TRP A 70 22.98 -1.56 -3.21
N PRO A 71 22.12 -1.26 -4.20
CA PRO A 71 20.65 -1.20 -4.17
C PRO A 71 19.96 -2.53 -4.53
N ILE A 72 20.72 -3.58 -4.86
CA ILE A 72 20.21 -4.88 -5.33
C ILE A 72 19.24 -5.50 -4.31
N ALA A 73 19.51 -5.31 -3.01
CA ALA A 73 18.65 -5.75 -1.92
C ALA A 73 17.18 -5.28 -2.02
N PHE A 74 16.90 -4.15 -2.68
CA PHE A 74 15.55 -3.62 -2.88
C PHE A 74 14.92 -4.10 -4.19
N ILE A 75 15.74 -4.25 -5.24
CA ILE A 75 15.27 -4.64 -6.58
C ILE A 75 14.93 -6.14 -6.62
N PHE A 76 15.82 -6.98 -6.07
CA PHE A 76 15.65 -8.44 -6.07
C PHE A 76 14.30 -8.91 -5.53
N PRO A 77 13.81 -8.47 -4.35
CA PRO A 77 12.53 -8.93 -3.83
C PRO A 77 11.35 -8.53 -4.72
N ILE A 78 11.40 -7.35 -5.37
CA ILE A 78 10.37 -6.94 -6.34
C ILE A 78 10.39 -7.86 -7.55
N VAL A 79 11.58 -8.13 -8.11
CA VAL A 79 11.78 -8.99 -9.29
C VAL A 79 11.35 -10.44 -9.04
N VAL A 80 11.51 -10.96 -7.81
CA VAL A 80 11.02 -12.31 -7.45
C VAL A 80 9.54 -12.30 -7.15
N TYR A 81 9.06 -11.31 -6.41
CA TYR A 81 7.66 -11.20 -5.99
C TYR A 81 6.70 -11.01 -7.17
N LEU A 82 7.00 -10.07 -8.07
CA LEU A 82 6.07 -9.71 -9.14
C LEU A 82 5.71 -10.89 -10.06
N PRO A 83 6.65 -11.69 -10.60
CA PRO A 83 6.32 -12.86 -11.40
C PRO A 83 5.47 -13.87 -10.65
N LEU A 84 5.76 -14.13 -9.36
CA LEU A 84 4.98 -15.09 -8.56
C LEU A 84 3.50 -14.69 -8.46
N VAL A 85 3.23 -13.39 -8.33
CA VAL A 85 1.86 -12.88 -8.25
C VAL A 85 1.23 -12.72 -9.63
N LEU A 86 1.97 -12.23 -10.63
CA LEU A 86 1.49 -12.01 -11.99
C LEU A 86 1.21 -13.31 -12.75
N LEU A 87 1.99 -14.38 -12.50
CA LEU A 87 1.76 -15.68 -13.15
C LEU A 87 0.57 -16.43 -12.54
N ASN A 88 0.13 -16.04 -11.34
CA ASN A 88 -1.01 -16.67 -10.66
C ASN A 88 -2.30 -15.86 -10.84
N ASN A 89 -3.22 -16.37 -11.68
CA ASN A 89 -4.51 -15.73 -11.95
C ASN A 89 -5.34 -15.45 -10.68
N LYS A 90 -5.15 -16.21 -9.59
CA LYS A 90 -5.84 -15.99 -8.30
C LYS A 90 -5.48 -14.64 -7.69
N TYR A 91 -4.28 -14.13 -7.97
CA TYR A 91 -3.69 -12.98 -7.26
C TYR A 91 -3.45 -11.76 -8.14
N LYS A 92 -3.68 -11.85 -9.46
CA LYS A 92 -3.53 -10.70 -10.38
C LYS A 92 -4.30 -9.46 -9.93
N ASN A 93 -5.47 -9.65 -9.34
CA ASN A 93 -6.32 -8.55 -8.87
C ASN A 93 -5.81 -7.86 -7.60
N GLU A 94 -4.80 -8.43 -6.93
CA GLU A 94 -4.17 -7.84 -5.73
C GLU A 94 -3.11 -6.78 -6.09
N ILE A 95 -2.67 -6.74 -7.35
CA ILE A 95 -1.61 -5.83 -7.85
C ILE A 95 -2.21 -4.59 -8.53
N GLN A 96 -3.30 -4.05 -7.99
CA GLN A 96 -3.92 -2.85 -8.59
C GLN A 96 -3.04 -1.61 -8.48
N TRP A 97 -2.06 -1.64 -7.57
CA TRP A 97 -1.08 -0.58 -7.35
C TRP A 97 -0.06 -0.42 -8.50
N LEU A 98 0.06 -1.39 -9.42
CA LEU A 98 0.88 -1.21 -10.64
C LEU A 98 0.19 -0.35 -11.71
N LYS A 99 -1.07 0.04 -11.52
CA LYS A 99 -1.77 0.90 -12.48
C LYS A 99 -1.15 2.29 -12.45
N THR A 100 -0.83 2.81 -13.64
CA THR A 100 -0.35 4.18 -13.79
C THR A 100 -1.45 5.18 -13.44
N GLY A 101 -1.13 6.15 -12.56
CA GLY A 101 -1.95 7.33 -12.36
C GLY A 101 -1.88 8.31 -13.54
N ASN A 102 -2.79 9.27 -13.58
CA ASN A 102 -2.71 10.39 -14.51
C ASN A 102 -1.99 11.55 -13.84
N ILE A 103 -0.92 12.06 -14.46
CA ILE A 103 -0.25 13.28 -14.01
C ILE A 103 -1.00 14.46 -14.62
N ASP A 104 -1.80 15.15 -13.82
CA ASP A 104 -2.52 16.35 -14.24
C ASP A 104 -1.74 17.63 -13.88
N LYS A 105 -2.22 18.78 -14.37
CA LYS A 105 -1.60 20.08 -14.11
C LYS A 105 -1.58 20.40 -12.61
N THR A 106 -2.63 20.03 -11.88
CA THR A 106 -2.74 20.24 -10.43
C THR A 106 -1.64 19.50 -9.68
N THR A 107 -1.42 18.23 -10.03
CA THR A 107 -0.36 17.39 -9.47
C THR A 107 1.00 18.03 -9.71
N ILE A 108 1.30 18.45 -10.94
CA ILE A 108 2.57 19.13 -11.25
C ILE A 108 2.73 20.42 -10.44
N MET A 109 1.67 21.22 -10.30
CA MET A 109 1.70 22.46 -9.53
C MET A 109 1.97 22.24 -8.04
N ILE A 110 1.53 21.11 -7.46
CA ILE A 110 1.81 20.74 -6.07
C ILE A 110 3.20 20.10 -5.93
N MET A 111 3.65 19.34 -6.93
CA MET A 111 4.97 18.69 -6.91
C MET A 111 6.11 19.71 -6.83
N ILE A 112 6.03 20.83 -7.57
CA ILE A 112 7.10 21.85 -7.57
C ILE A 112 7.40 22.41 -6.17
N PRO A 113 6.42 22.96 -5.41
CA PRO A 113 6.69 23.47 -4.07
C PRO A 113 7.11 22.37 -3.10
N VAL A 114 6.57 21.15 -3.21
CA VAL A 114 7.01 20.00 -2.38
C VAL A 114 8.49 19.69 -2.65
N ILE A 115 8.92 19.62 -3.91
CA ILE A 115 10.32 19.39 -4.27
C ILE A 115 11.22 20.49 -3.68
N ILE A 116 10.84 21.76 -3.82
CA ILE A 116 11.62 22.89 -3.30
C ILE A 116 11.70 22.83 -1.78
N LEU A 117 10.58 22.61 -1.10
CA LEU A 117 10.50 22.54 0.36
C LEU A 117 11.32 21.37 0.91
N SER A 118 11.10 20.15 0.40
CA SER A 118 11.83 18.96 0.85
C SER A 118 13.33 19.06 0.60
N SER A 119 13.74 19.62 -0.54
CA SER A 119 15.16 19.87 -0.84
C SER A 119 15.76 20.89 0.13
N THR A 120 15.03 21.97 0.43
CA THR A 120 15.47 23.01 1.36
C THR A 120 15.63 22.46 2.77
N VAL A 121 14.64 21.70 3.26
CA VAL A 121 14.67 21.11 4.60
C VAL A 121 15.82 20.10 4.72
N LEU A 122 16.07 19.31 3.68
CA LEU A 122 17.20 18.36 3.66
C LEU A 122 18.56 19.09 3.71
N ILE A 123 18.72 20.18 2.95
CA ILE A 123 19.91 21.02 2.99
C ILE A 123 20.09 21.63 4.39
N LEU A 124 19.02 22.18 4.97
CA LEU A 124 19.03 22.72 6.33
C LEU A 124 19.42 21.65 7.36
N TRP A 125 18.92 20.42 7.23
CA TRP A 125 19.32 19.30 8.09
C TRP A 125 20.82 19.03 8.02
N VAL A 126 21.42 18.99 6.82
CA VAL A 126 22.87 18.81 6.67
C VAL A 126 23.64 19.95 7.37
N PHE A 127 23.22 21.20 7.18
CA PHE A 127 23.91 22.35 7.77
C PHE A 127 23.75 22.47 9.29
N LEU A 128 22.54 22.23 9.81
CA LEU A 128 22.21 22.40 11.22
C LEU A 128 22.66 21.20 12.06
N CYS A 129 22.48 19.99 11.56
CA CYS A 129 22.77 18.76 12.31
C CYS A 129 24.19 18.23 12.08
N LYS A 130 24.89 18.70 11.04
CA LYS A 130 26.26 18.27 10.66
C LYS A 130 26.46 16.75 10.79
N PRO A 131 25.59 15.94 10.16
CA PRO A 131 25.73 14.49 10.20
C PRO A 131 27.08 14.10 9.58
N ASP A 132 27.74 13.07 10.12
CA ASP A 132 28.87 12.46 9.42
C ASP A 132 28.35 11.80 8.15
N LEU A 133 28.79 12.25 6.98
CA LEU A 133 28.42 11.71 5.66
C LEU A 133 29.63 11.10 4.93
N THR A 134 30.74 10.84 5.65
CA THR A 134 32.01 10.43 5.06
C THR A 134 31.90 9.14 4.24
N ASP A 135 31.09 8.18 4.68
CA ASP A 135 30.80 6.94 3.96
C ASP A 135 30.04 7.18 2.64
N ILE A 136 29.05 8.06 2.62
CA ILE A 136 28.30 8.42 1.41
C ILE A 136 29.20 9.22 0.46
N MET A 137 29.98 10.17 0.98
CA MET A 137 30.91 10.97 0.18
C MET A 137 31.95 10.10 -0.53
N LYS A 138 32.39 8.99 0.09
CA LYS A 138 33.28 8.01 -0.55
C LYS A 138 32.65 7.25 -1.71
N MET A 139 31.31 7.20 -1.79
CA MET A 139 30.58 6.58 -2.91
C MET A 139 30.36 7.54 -4.07
N VAL A 140 30.50 8.86 -3.85
CA VAL A 140 30.40 9.86 -4.92
C VAL A 140 31.68 9.82 -5.74
N PRO A 141 31.61 9.50 -7.05
CA PRO A 141 32.80 9.42 -7.87
C PRO A 141 33.39 10.83 -8.06
N ALA A 142 34.72 10.92 -8.11
CA ALA A 142 35.46 12.17 -8.31
C ALA A 142 35.44 12.63 -9.78
N GLU A 143 34.23 12.75 -10.33
CA GLU A 143 33.96 13.05 -11.72
C GLU A 143 33.55 14.51 -11.90
N SER A 144 33.36 14.92 -13.16
CA SER A 144 32.83 16.26 -13.45
C SER A 144 31.47 16.52 -12.78
N VAL A 145 31.19 17.79 -12.48
CA VAL A 145 29.92 18.22 -11.86
C VAL A 145 28.70 17.72 -12.65
N ILE A 146 28.79 17.70 -13.98
CA ILE A 146 27.71 17.20 -14.86
C ILE A 146 27.43 15.72 -14.59
N VAL A 147 28.46 14.89 -14.44
CA VAL A 147 28.32 13.46 -14.15
C VAL A 147 27.68 13.26 -12.77
N ILE A 148 28.09 14.04 -11.77
CA ILE A 148 27.50 13.99 -10.42
C ILE A 148 26.00 14.35 -10.47
N ILE A 149 25.61 15.38 -11.24
CA ILE A 149 24.20 15.76 -11.41
C ILE A 149 23.41 14.62 -12.03
N ILE A 150 23.91 14.00 -13.10
CA ILE A 150 23.23 12.88 -13.77
C ILE A 150 23.05 11.70 -12.81
N ILE A 151 24.11 11.34 -12.07
CA ILE A 151 24.05 10.26 -11.08
C ILE A 151 23.03 10.59 -9.98
N GLY A 152 23.01 11.82 -9.48
CA GLY A 152 22.05 12.28 -8.47
C GLY A 152 20.60 12.20 -8.95
N ILE A 153 20.33 12.58 -10.20
CA ILE A 153 19.00 12.45 -10.81
C ILE A 153 18.60 10.98 -10.91
N LEU A 154 19.46 10.12 -11.48
CA LEU A 154 19.17 8.70 -11.62
C LEU A 154 18.95 8.03 -10.27
N PHE A 155 19.82 8.29 -9.29
CA PHE A 155 19.67 7.82 -7.92
C PHE A 155 18.31 8.21 -7.35
N SER A 156 17.94 9.49 -7.47
CA SER A 156 16.68 10.01 -6.90
C SER A 156 15.47 9.34 -7.53
N VAL A 157 15.45 9.20 -8.87
CA VAL A 157 14.36 8.56 -9.62
C VAL A 157 14.21 7.09 -9.23
N PHE A 158 15.33 6.34 -9.22
CA PHE A 158 15.28 4.93 -8.85
C PHE A 158 14.90 4.75 -7.39
N ASN A 159 15.49 5.51 -6.47
CA ASN A 159 15.17 5.46 -5.05
C ASN A 159 13.69 5.72 -4.80
N SER A 160 13.13 6.80 -5.36
CA SER A 160 11.71 7.11 -5.22
C SER A 160 10.82 6.03 -5.81
N MET A 161 11.21 5.43 -6.95
CA MET A 161 10.42 4.38 -7.60
C MET A 161 10.33 3.12 -6.73
N TRP A 162 11.43 2.66 -6.13
CA TRP A 162 11.42 1.47 -5.29
C TRP A 162 10.69 1.71 -3.98
N GLU A 163 10.89 2.88 -3.35
CA GLU A 163 10.17 3.25 -2.12
C GLU A 163 8.66 3.31 -2.35
N GLU A 164 8.21 3.91 -3.46
CA GLU A 164 6.80 3.98 -3.83
C GLU A 164 6.22 2.57 -4.03
N ILE A 165 6.91 1.70 -4.79
CA ILE A 165 6.47 0.32 -5.02
C ILE A 165 6.34 -0.47 -3.71
N ILE A 166 7.36 -0.40 -2.84
CA ILE A 166 7.40 -1.20 -1.62
C ILE A 166 6.41 -0.66 -0.59
N LEU A 167 6.38 0.65 -0.37
CA LEU A 167 5.59 1.28 0.69
C LEU A 167 4.17 1.58 0.25
N LYS A 168 3.96 2.22 -0.91
CA LYS A 168 2.62 2.58 -1.40
C LYS A 168 1.96 1.48 -2.21
N GLY A 169 2.73 0.58 -2.81
CA GLY A 169 2.18 -0.61 -3.45
C GLY A 169 1.96 -1.75 -2.47
N ILE A 170 3.05 -2.41 -2.09
CA ILE A 170 3.01 -3.71 -1.40
C ILE A 170 2.55 -3.57 0.06
N LEU A 171 3.19 -2.67 0.82
CA LEU A 171 2.87 -2.46 2.24
C LEU A 171 1.46 -1.91 2.43
N TRP A 172 1.09 -0.88 1.67
CA TRP A 172 -0.24 -0.26 1.75
C TRP A 172 -1.34 -1.29 1.53
N ASN A 173 -1.30 -2.02 0.42
CA ASN A 173 -2.30 -3.03 0.09
C ASN A 173 -2.37 -4.14 1.14
N GLY A 174 -1.23 -4.52 1.73
CA GLY A 174 -1.19 -5.48 2.83
C GLY A 174 -1.88 -4.96 4.10
N LEU A 175 -1.64 -3.69 4.46
CA LEU A 175 -2.24 -3.06 5.65
C LEU A 175 -3.76 -2.88 5.51
N GLU A 176 -4.26 -2.55 4.31
CA GLU A 176 -5.70 -2.38 4.05
C GLU A 176 -6.54 -3.64 4.31
N LEU A 177 -5.92 -4.84 4.32
CA LEU A 177 -6.63 -6.07 4.64
C LEU A 177 -7.14 -6.10 6.09
N PHE A 178 -6.46 -5.38 6.99
CA PHE A 178 -6.72 -5.48 8.43
C PHE A 178 -6.80 -4.13 9.16
N ILE A 179 -6.44 -3.02 8.51
CA ILE A 179 -6.60 -1.66 9.01
C ILE A 179 -7.55 -0.92 8.08
N SER A 180 -8.74 -0.57 8.56
CA SER A 180 -9.71 0.20 7.78
C SER A 180 -9.48 1.72 7.85
N ASN A 181 -8.73 2.18 8.84
CA ASN A 181 -8.47 3.61 9.05
C ASN A 181 -7.22 4.04 8.28
N ILE A 182 -7.43 4.82 7.22
CA ILE A 182 -6.37 5.33 6.35
C ILE A 182 -5.32 6.19 7.09
N ILE A 183 -5.74 6.92 8.13
CA ILE A 183 -4.82 7.72 8.95
C ILE A 183 -3.86 6.78 9.69
N VAL A 184 -4.37 5.68 10.24
CA VAL A 184 -3.54 4.67 10.93
C VAL A 184 -2.55 4.01 9.98
N ILE A 185 -2.97 3.69 8.75
CA ILE A 185 -2.06 3.16 7.71
C ILE A 185 -0.94 4.17 7.43
N ASN A 186 -1.27 5.45 7.21
CA ASN A 186 -0.27 6.48 6.95
C ASN A 186 0.70 6.68 8.11
N LEU A 187 0.20 6.77 9.35
CA LEU A 187 1.05 6.89 10.53
C LEU A 187 1.99 5.69 10.65
N PHE A 188 1.48 4.48 10.40
CA PHE A 188 2.30 3.27 10.42
C PHE A 188 3.39 3.32 9.35
N GLN A 189 3.06 3.74 8.12
CA GLN A 189 4.03 3.90 7.05
C GLN A 189 5.07 4.99 7.34
N ALA A 190 4.66 6.13 7.88
CA ALA A 190 5.56 7.21 8.26
C ALA A 190 6.58 6.75 9.30
N VAL A 191 6.14 6.00 10.32
CA VAL A 191 7.04 5.39 11.30
C VAL A 191 8.02 4.44 10.62
N LEU A 192 7.52 3.51 9.80
CA LEU A 192 8.37 2.54 9.10
C LEU A 192 9.36 3.19 8.13
N PHE A 193 8.94 4.23 7.43
CA PHE A 193 9.80 5.01 6.55
C PHE A 193 10.90 5.73 7.33
N GLY A 194 10.58 6.33 8.48
CA GLY A 194 11.59 6.88 9.38
C GLY A 194 12.58 5.82 9.89
N VAL A 195 12.08 4.64 10.25
CA VAL A 195 12.93 3.50 10.69
C VAL A 195 13.93 3.09 9.60
N MET A 196 13.51 2.98 8.34
CA MET A 196 14.40 2.66 7.22
C MET A 196 15.55 3.64 7.08
N HIS A 197 15.32 4.89 7.48
CA HIS A 197 16.28 5.99 7.36
C HIS A 197 17.20 6.15 8.57
N TYR A 198 16.96 5.45 9.67
CA TYR A 198 17.79 5.57 10.88
C TYR A 198 19.29 5.36 10.60
N ASN A 199 19.62 4.33 9.82
CA ASN A 199 20.99 4.06 9.33
C ASN A 199 21.18 4.46 7.86
N GLY A 200 20.17 5.10 7.25
CA GLY A 200 20.11 5.48 5.83
C GLY A 200 20.46 6.95 5.60
N PHE A 201 19.77 7.62 4.69
CA PHE A 201 19.91 9.06 4.46
C PHE A 201 18.54 9.71 4.29
N PRO A 202 18.12 10.66 5.15
CA PRO A 202 18.88 11.30 6.23
C PRO A 202 19.07 10.40 7.48
N ARG A 203 20.28 10.37 8.05
CA ARG A 203 20.68 9.43 9.12
C ARG A 203 20.42 9.92 10.55
N GLY A 204 20.48 8.97 11.48
CA GLY A 204 20.35 9.19 12.91
C GLY A 204 18.90 9.49 13.31
N VAL A 205 18.69 9.78 14.60
CA VAL A 205 17.34 10.02 15.14
C VAL A 205 16.66 11.21 14.44
N VAL A 206 17.36 12.33 14.29
CA VAL A 206 16.80 13.54 13.65
C VAL A 206 16.47 13.28 12.18
N GLY A 207 17.35 12.59 11.45
CA GLY A 207 17.10 12.20 10.07
C GLY A 207 15.92 11.23 9.95
N ALA A 208 15.84 10.21 10.80
CA ALA A 208 14.71 9.29 10.84
C ALA A 208 13.37 9.99 11.11
N VAL A 209 13.33 10.95 12.03
CA VAL A 209 12.12 11.76 12.29
C VAL A 209 11.77 12.61 11.07
N LEU A 210 12.75 13.28 10.45
CA LEU A 210 12.55 14.06 9.24
C LEU A 210 12.00 13.21 8.09
N ALA A 211 12.60 12.03 7.86
CA ALA A 211 12.11 11.08 6.88
C ALA A 211 10.68 10.66 7.21
N GLY A 212 10.38 10.33 8.48
CA GLY A 212 9.02 9.99 8.91
C GLY A 212 8.00 11.09 8.60
N VAL A 213 8.36 12.37 8.76
CA VAL A 213 7.51 13.50 8.35
C VAL A 213 7.28 13.51 6.83
N TYR A 214 8.31 13.26 6.01
CA TYR A 214 8.12 13.10 4.57
C TYR A 214 7.22 11.90 4.22
N GLY A 215 7.26 10.85 5.03
CA GLY A 215 6.33 9.72 4.93
C GLY A 215 4.86 10.13 5.13
N LEU A 216 4.61 11.19 5.92
CA LEU A 216 3.27 11.77 6.12
C LEU A 216 2.82 12.67 4.96
N ASP A 217 3.70 13.44 4.32
CA ASP A 217 3.33 14.34 3.22
C ASP A 217 2.67 13.60 2.05
N ASN A 218 2.99 12.32 1.88
CA ASN A 218 2.33 11.42 0.94
C ASN A 218 0.81 11.20 1.21
N PHE A 219 0.30 11.61 2.37
CA PHE A 219 -1.12 11.61 2.72
C PHE A 219 -1.93 12.57 1.84
N PHE A 220 -1.38 13.75 1.54
CA PHE A 220 -2.09 14.76 0.75
C PHE A 220 -2.26 14.34 -0.72
N HIS A 221 -1.34 13.52 -1.25
CA HIS A 221 -1.42 12.99 -2.60
C HIS A 221 -2.61 12.02 -2.77
N LEU A 222 -2.93 11.23 -1.73
CA LEU A 222 -4.06 10.28 -1.74
C LEU A 222 -5.43 10.97 -1.70
N ILE A 223 -5.52 12.14 -1.05
CA ILE A 223 -6.76 12.93 -1.06
C ILE A 223 -7.08 13.42 -2.48
N ASN A 224 -6.05 13.72 -3.28
CA ASN A 224 -6.24 14.26 -4.62
C ASN A 224 -6.52 13.17 -5.69
N LEU A 225 -5.98 11.95 -5.53
CA LEU A 225 -6.22 10.84 -6.48
C LEU A 225 -7.67 10.29 -6.43
N ASN A 226 -8.39 10.50 -5.32
CA ASN A 226 -9.83 10.21 -5.25
C ASN A 226 -10.68 11.13 -6.14
N SER A 227 -10.14 12.27 -6.61
CA SER A 227 -10.88 13.20 -7.50
C SER A 227 -10.83 12.79 -8.99
N ALA A 228 -9.88 11.93 -9.39
CA ALA A 228 -9.66 11.55 -10.79
C ALA A 228 -10.44 10.31 -11.26
N GLY A 229 -11.51 9.91 -10.56
CA GLY A 229 -12.37 8.79 -10.97
C GLY A 229 -11.85 7.40 -10.59
N GLN A 230 -10.74 7.30 -9.85
CA GLN A 230 -10.53 6.17 -8.96
C GLN A 230 -11.43 6.35 -7.75
N ASN A 231 -12.73 6.08 -7.94
CA ASN A 231 -13.62 5.77 -6.84
C ASN A 231 -13.05 4.51 -6.15
N TYR A 232 -12.11 4.68 -5.23
CA TYR A 232 -12.09 3.84 -4.04
C TYR A 232 -13.33 4.21 -3.23
N LEU A 233 -14.49 3.82 -3.78
CA LEU A 233 -15.76 3.68 -3.09
C LEU A 233 -15.58 2.55 -2.07
N TYR A 234 -14.78 2.81 -1.05
CA TYR A 234 -14.70 2.03 0.18
C TYR A 234 -15.82 2.44 1.14
N PHE A 235 -17.03 2.66 0.61
CA PHE A 235 -18.19 2.06 1.25
C PHE A 235 -18.36 0.66 0.67
N LYS A 236 -17.45 -0.24 1.07
CA LYS A 236 -17.79 -1.65 1.17
C LYS A 236 -18.83 -1.74 2.27
N THR A 237 -20.07 -1.35 1.93
CA THR A 237 -21.23 -1.81 2.68
C THR A 237 -21.02 -3.30 2.81
N THR A 238 -20.95 -3.77 4.04
CA THR A 238 -21.03 -5.18 4.38
C THR A 238 -22.40 -5.68 3.95
N LYS A 239 -22.68 -5.73 2.64
CA LYS A 239 -23.62 -6.68 2.09
C LYS A 239 -22.91 -8.01 2.28
N SER A 240 -23.24 -8.64 3.42
CA SER A 240 -23.43 -10.07 3.51
C SER A 240 -23.63 -10.64 2.11
N THR A 241 -22.74 -11.54 1.72
CA THR A 241 -22.90 -12.46 0.60
C THR A 241 -24.38 -12.63 0.24
N PRO A 242 -24.82 -12.29 -0.99
CA PRO A 242 -26.07 -12.85 -1.45
C PRO A 242 -25.82 -14.34 -1.48
N GLU A 243 -26.49 -15.03 -0.55
CA GLU A 243 -26.78 -16.45 -0.65
C GLU A 243 -27.00 -16.76 -2.13
N LYS A 244 -26.24 -17.72 -2.66
CA LYS A 244 -26.49 -18.28 -3.99
C LYS A 244 -27.96 -18.66 -4.04
N SER A 245 -28.81 -17.79 -4.59
CA SER A 245 -30.12 -18.21 -5.06
C SER A 245 -29.82 -19.12 -6.25
N ILE A 246 -29.72 -20.42 -5.96
CA ILE A 246 -29.78 -21.47 -6.97
C ILE A 246 -31.07 -21.20 -7.72
N LYS A 247 -30.98 -20.60 -8.91
CA LYS A 247 -32.06 -20.65 -9.88
C LYS A 247 -32.16 -22.11 -10.31
N LEU A 248 -32.96 -22.87 -9.57
CA LEU A 248 -33.49 -24.15 -10.01
C LEU A 248 -34.17 -23.88 -11.35
N ARG A 249 -33.48 -24.20 -12.43
CA ARG A 249 -34.03 -24.23 -13.78
C ARG A 249 -34.95 -25.45 -13.80
N ILE A 250 -36.21 -25.23 -13.43
CA ILE A 250 -37.26 -26.24 -13.62
C ILE A 250 -37.28 -26.55 -15.12
N PRO A 251 -37.04 -27.80 -15.54
CA PRO A 251 -37.15 -28.18 -16.93
C PRO A 251 -38.60 -27.95 -17.36
N LYS A 252 -38.81 -27.21 -18.46
CA LYS A 252 -40.10 -27.14 -19.14
C LYS A 252 -40.45 -28.54 -19.64
N THR A 253 -41.13 -29.32 -18.81
CA THR A 253 -41.82 -30.52 -19.25
C THR A 253 -43.29 -30.17 -19.50
N LEU A 254 -43.69 -30.52 -20.72
CA LEU A 254 -45.05 -30.87 -21.15
C LEU A 254 -46.14 -29.80 -21.04
N LYS A 255 -46.35 -29.16 -22.18
CA LYS A 255 -47.67 -28.63 -22.59
C LYS A 255 -48.65 -29.80 -22.73
N THR A 256 -49.58 -29.90 -21.80
CA THR A 256 -50.96 -30.37 -21.99
C THR A 256 -51.77 -29.50 -21.04
N GLY A 257 -52.53 -28.50 -21.50
CA GLY A 257 -53.76 -28.71 -22.22
C GLY A 257 -54.90 -28.79 -21.20
N SER A 258 -55.56 -27.65 -20.97
CA SER A 258 -56.98 -27.47 -20.60
C SER A 258 -57.17 -26.15 -19.85
N GLU A 259 -58.19 -25.46 -20.33
CA GLU A 259 -58.79 -24.23 -19.84
C GLU A 259 -59.22 -24.34 -18.38
N GLU A 260 -59.06 -23.28 -17.60
CA GLU A 260 -60.18 -22.75 -16.82
C GLU A 260 -59.95 -21.31 -16.37
N ARG A 261 -60.99 -20.50 -16.59
CA ARG A 261 -61.15 -19.12 -16.12
C ARG A 261 -61.28 -19.10 -14.59
N SER A 262 -60.65 -18.13 -13.92
CA SER A 262 -61.30 -17.42 -12.81
C SER A 262 -60.52 -16.15 -12.41
N GLU A 263 -61.22 -15.02 -12.50
CA GLU A 263 -61.29 -13.92 -11.53
C GLU A 263 -60.01 -13.17 -11.08
N ALA A 264 -59.94 -11.94 -11.61
CA ALA A 264 -59.76 -10.69 -10.89
C ALA A 264 -59.10 -10.74 -9.49
N GLY A 265 -57.80 -10.44 -9.45
CA GLY A 265 -57.10 -9.95 -8.28
C GLY A 265 -56.06 -8.92 -8.68
N SER A 266 -56.35 -7.63 -8.47
CA SER A 266 -55.43 -6.52 -8.76
C SER A 266 -54.25 -6.55 -7.79
N ILE A 267 -53.11 -7.11 -8.22
CA ILE A 267 -51.85 -6.98 -7.50
C ILE A 267 -51.32 -5.56 -7.75
N LYS A 268 -51.51 -4.68 -6.76
CA LYS A 268 -50.82 -3.38 -6.68
C LYS A 268 -49.31 -3.63 -6.72
N ARG A 269 -48.65 -3.19 -7.80
CA ARG A 269 -47.19 -3.07 -7.83
C ARG A 269 -46.77 -2.13 -6.71
N ILE A 270 -46.12 -2.67 -5.69
CA ILE A 270 -45.35 -1.88 -4.74
C ILE A 270 -44.06 -1.53 -5.46
N ASP A 271 -43.95 -0.28 -5.92
CA ASP A 271 -42.67 0.27 -6.35
C ASP A 271 -41.74 0.31 -5.15
N PRO A 272 -40.58 -0.38 -5.17
CA PRO A 272 -39.58 -0.21 -4.14
C PRO A 272 -38.98 1.18 -4.30
N HIS A 273 -39.50 2.13 -3.51
CA HIS A 273 -38.92 3.45 -3.36
C HIS A 273 -37.58 3.28 -2.61
N ILE A 274 -36.53 2.93 -3.36
CA ILE A 274 -35.16 2.90 -2.86
C ILE A 274 -34.77 4.36 -2.60
N PRO A 275 -34.49 4.76 -1.35
CA PRO A 275 -34.01 6.10 -1.06
C PRO A 275 -32.72 6.33 -1.83
N LYS A 276 -32.72 7.32 -2.73
CA LYS A 276 -31.47 7.80 -3.32
C LYS A 276 -30.60 8.29 -2.17
N ALA A 277 -29.46 7.64 -1.94
CA ALA A 277 -28.47 8.12 -1.00
C ALA A 277 -28.10 9.56 -1.38
N GLN A 278 -28.37 10.51 -0.49
CA GLN A 278 -27.89 11.87 -0.64
C GLN A 278 -26.38 11.85 -0.54
N VAL A 279 -25.70 12.00 -1.68
CA VAL A 279 -24.29 12.33 -1.73
C VAL A 279 -24.20 13.77 -1.24
N ARG A 280 -23.73 13.97 0.00
CA ARG A 280 -23.31 15.30 0.45
C ARG A 280 -21.99 15.61 -0.25
N GLU A 281 -22.02 16.57 -1.16
CA GLU A 281 -20.82 17.28 -1.57
C GLU A 281 -20.29 18.03 -0.35
N ILE A 282 -19.11 17.64 0.13
CA ILE A 282 -18.42 18.38 1.19
C ILE A 282 -17.74 19.56 0.48
N SER A 283 -18.09 20.78 0.86
CA SER A 283 -17.47 21.96 0.28
C SER A 283 -16.01 22.08 0.76
N VAL A 284 -15.14 22.68 -0.06
CA VAL A 284 -13.74 22.96 0.31
C VAL A 284 -13.65 23.81 1.59
N ASP A 285 -14.67 24.63 1.87
CA ASP A 285 -14.73 25.49 3.04
C ASP A 285 -15.04 24.71 4.33
N ASP A 286 -15.88 23.67 4.28
CA ASP A 286 -16.13 22.76 5.41
C ASP A 286 -14.87 21.97 5.80
N PHE A 287 -13.99 21.71 4.83
CA PHE A 287 -12.73 21.00 5.03
C PHE A 287 -11.65 21.87 5.69
N LEU A 288 -11.54 23.14 5.30
CA LEU A 288 -10.60 24.09 5.90
C LEU A 288 -10.95 24.42 7.37
N PHE A 289 -12.23 24.37 7.73
CA PHE A 289 -12.70 24.64 9.09
C PHE A 289 -12.36 23.53 10.11
N HIS A 290 -11.91 22.36 9.67
CA HIS A 290 -11.49 21.26 10.56
C HIS A 290 -9.96 21.11 10.67
N ILE A 291 -9.20 22.02 10.03
CA ILE A 291 -7.74 22.00 9.97
C ILE A 291 -7.11 23.20 10.74
N LEU A 292 -7.93 24.12 11.26
CA LEU A 292 -7.52 25.14 12.23
C LEU A 292 -8.03 24.78 13.64
#